data_AF-A0A654INR2-F1
#
_entry.id   AF-A0A654INR2-F1
#
_cell.length_a   1.000
_cell.length_b   1.000
_cell.length_c   1.000
_cell.angle_alpha   90.00
_cell.angle_beta   90.00
_cell.angle_gamma   90.00
#
_symmetry.space_group_name_H-M   'P 1'
#
loop_
_entity.id
_entity.type
_entity.pdbx_description
1 polymer ?
#
loop_
_entity_poly.entity_id
_entity_poly.type
_entity_poly.pdbx_seq_one_letter_code
_entity_poly.pdbx_strand_id
1 'polypeptide(L)'
;MFKVAGGLKLLLLDQQQKEEESNNLITKNNDLQLKIEQLSKNNKNLKTELDILVKKTKQLNEQKEKLDANINTYFEKKKELEEKKYLTINQISKLKKRIKQENKKIKEQENYLEKIPNKSLKSQNDLKEIKQVNQKLKADADELGSVYEFLKTRPVQARYDGDVCTRIGFFYNDNERYQIEPFKKSTKQVPKDIPSFLTDLSYAFKKNENKKIINIENWIIDDVISIEGIFSNSNVNMNLNDWNTKNVINMKRAFYNSSFCCGDISKWDTSNVLYMEEMFSRVGTIKIDLSTKQATKTVYQDLLGTLIPYKITWTAWDVWKVLSMKDIFLNSSFYGSLNTWNVRNITDTYDFWPKYIQLKWFAKWRWPKNTNGRDPYFWENFSPVIL
;
A
#
# COMPACT_ATOMS: atom_id res chain seq x y z
N MET A 1 71.84 -80.87 63.98
CA MET A 1 72.18 -80.54 62.58
C MET A 1 70.97 -80.51 61.64
N PHE A 2 70.13 -81.55 61.56
CA PHE A 2 69.02 -81.60 60.59
C PHE A 2 67.93 -80.50 60.70
N LYS A 3 67.58 -80.01 61.90
CA LYS A 3 66.61 -78.90 62.07
C LYS A 3 67.13 -77.54 61.58
N VAL A 4 68.45 -77.29 61.70
CA VAL A 4 69.08 -76.02 61.28
C VAL A 4 69.21 -75.97 59.76
N ALA A 5 69.54 -77.10 59.12
CA ALA A 5 69.59 -77.23 57.67
C ALA A 5 68.22 -77.04 56.99
N GLY A 6 67.13 -77.52 57.62
CA GLY A 6 65.76 -77.31 57.13
C GLY A 6 65.28 -75.85 57.19
N GLY A 7 65.61 -75.13 58.27
CA GLY A 7 65.28 -73.71 58.43
C GLY A 7 66.05 -72.79 57.46
N LEU A 8 67.34 -73.06 57.23
CA LEU A 8 68.16 -72.36 56.23
C LEU A 8 67.63 -72.56 54.81
N LYS A 9 67.14 -73.76 54.47
CA LYS A 9 66.58 -74.07 53.14
C LYS A 9 65.26 -73.34 52.89
N LEU A 10 64.42 -73.19 53.93
CA LEU A 10 63.17 -72.42 53.88
C LEU A 10 63.41 -70.91 53.73
N LEU A 11 64.37 -70.36 54.47
CA LEU A 11 64.80 -68.96 54.32
C LEU A 11 65.36 -68.66 52.93
N LEU A 12 66.14 -69.58 52.36
CA LEU A 12 66.68 -69.43 51.01
C LEU A 12 65.56 -69.45 49.95
N LEU A 13 64.53 -70.28 50.14
CA LEU A 13 63.38 -70.36 49.24
C LEU A 13 62.50 -69.10 49.29
N ASP A 14 62.25 -68.56 50.49
CA ASP A 14 61.53 -67.29 50.70
C ASP A 14 62.30 -66.10 50.10
N GLN A 15 63.63 -66.11 50.22
CA GLN A 15 64.49 -65.10 49.61
C GLN A 15 64.44 -65.17 48.08
N GLN A 16 64.44 -66.36 47.49
CA GLN A 16 64.29 -66.56 46.05
C GLN A 16 62.91 -66.10 45.54
N GLN A 17 61.82 -66.41 46.26
CA GLN A 17 60.48 -65.91 45.90
C GLN A 17 60.38 -64.38 45.94
N LYS A 18 60.97 -63.75 46.95
CA LYS A 18 61.01 -62.29 47.07
C LYS A 18 61.86 -61.64 45.96
N GLU A 19 62.97 -62.26 45.56
CA GLU A 19 63.75 -61.81 44.41
C GLU A 19 62.96 -61.93 43.11
N GLU A 20 62.21 -63.02 42.92
CA GLU A 20 61.37 -63.24 41.75
C GLU A 20 60.21 -62.23 41.67
N GLU A 21 59.52 -61.97 42.78
CA GLU A 21 58.49 -60.90 42.88
C GLU A 21 59.07 -59.51 42.61
N SER A 22 60.24 -59.21 43.18
CA SER A 22 60.96 -57.94 42.95
C SER A 22 61.31 -57.76 41.46
N ASN A 23 61.86 -58.79 40.81
CA ASN A 23 62.18 -58.76 39.38
C ASN A 23 60.93 -58.58 38.51
N ASN A 24 59.81 -59.20 38.88
CA ASN A 24 58.54 -59.05 38.19
C ASN A 24 57.94 -57.63 38.35
N LEU A 25 58.06 -57.04 39.54
CA LEU A 25 57.69 -55.65 39.82
C LEU A 25 58.55 -54.66 39.01
N ILE A 26 59.86 -54.87 38.95
CA ILE A 26 60.78 -54.05 38.13
C ILE A 26 60.36 -54.08 36.66
N THR A 27 60.06 -55.27 36.13
CA THR A 27 59.64 -55.45 34.74
C THR A 27 58.33 -54.70 34.45
N LYS A 28 57.32 -54.83 35.32
CA LYS A 28 56.07 -54.07 35.21
C LYS A 28 56.28 -52.55 35.27
N ASN A 29 57.22 -52.11 36.11
CA ASN A 29 57.52 -50.68 36.27
C ASN A 29 58.18 -50.09 35.03
N ASN A 30 59.09 -50.84 34.40
CA ASN A 30 59.71 -50.45 33.13
C ASN A 30 58.65 -50.36 32.00
N ASP A 31 57.72 -51.30 31.94
CA ASP A 31 56.63 -51.32 30.95
C ASP A 31 55.64 -50.15 31.16
N LEU A 32 55.38 -49.78 32.41
CA LEU A 32 54.64 -48.58 32.80
C LEU A 32 55.34 -47.29 32.37
N GLN A 33 56.66 -47.19 32.56
CA GLN A 33 57.42 -46.02 32.12
C GLN A 33 57.35 -45.82 30.61
N LEU A 34 57.50 -46.88 29.82
CA LEU A 34 57.37 -46.81 28.35
C LEU A 34 55.97 -46.33 27.92
N LYS A 35 54.91 -46.81 28.58
CA LYS A 35 53.54 -46.30 28.34
C LYS A 35 53.38 -44.83 28.69
N ILE A 36 53.95 -44.38 29.81
CA ILE A 36 53.90 -42.97 30.23
C ILE A 36 54.64 -42.07 29.25
N GLU A 37 55.80 -42.48 28.75
CA GLU A 37 56.55 -41.74 27.72
C GLU A 37 55.76 -41.61 26.42
N GLN A 38 55.13 -42.71 25.97
CA GLN A 38 54.27 -42.70 24.79
C GLN A 38 53.08 -41.75 24.95
N LEU A 39 52.40 -41.79 26.11
CA LEU A 39 51.29 -40.88 26.44
C LEU A 39 51.74 -39.42 26.49
N SER A 40 52.92 -39.15 27.07
CA SER A 40 53.50 -37.81 27.13
C SER A 40 53.80 -37.26 25.73
N LYS A 41 54.37 -38.08 24.85
CA LYS A 41 54.61 -37.72 23.44
C LYS A 41 53.30 -37.43 22.70
N ASN A 42 52.29 -38.29 22.86
CA ASN A 42 50.98 -38.10 22.26
C ASN A 42 50.30 -36.80 22.75
N ASN A 43 50.37 -36.49 24.05
CA ASN A 43 49.82 -35.26 24.59
C ASN A 43 50.53 -34.00 24.07
N LYS A 44 51.85 -34.05 23.85
CA LYS A 44 52.57 -32.95 23.20
C LYS A 44 52.11 -32.72 21.76
N ASN A 45 51.87 -33.80 21.01
CA ASN A 45 51.33 -33.72 19.65
C ASN A 45 49.90 -33.14 19.65
N LEU A 46 49.01 -33.66 20.49
CA LEU A 46 47.64 -33.15 20.63
C LEU A 46 47.60 -31.68 21.03
N LYS A 47 48.50 -31.25 21.92
CA LYS A 47 48.62 -29.84 22.31
C LYS A 47 49.02 -28.96 21.12
N THR A 48 49.97 -29.43 20.31
CA THR A 48 50.41 -28.73 19.10
C THR A 48 49.28 -28.61 18.08
N GLU A 49 48.53 -29.70 17.83
CA GLU A 49 47.35 -29.69 16.97
C GLU A 49 46.26 -28.73 17.48
N LEU A 50 46.00 -28.74 18.78
CA LEU A 50 45.04 -27.84 19.42
C LEU A 50 45.44 -26.37 19.23
N ASP A 51 46.72 -26.04 19.43
CA ASP A 51 47.20 -24.66 19.28
C ASP A 51 47.10 -24.17 17.82
N ILE A 52 47.30 -25.06 16.84
CA ILE A 52 47.05 -24.77 15.42
C ILE A 52 45.56 -24.50 15.17
N LEU A 53 44.67 -25.35 15.69
CA LEU A 53 43.22 -25.19 15.54
C LEU A 53 42.73 -23.88 16.17
N VAL A 54 43.23 -23.53 17.36
CA VAL A 54 42.88 -22.27 18.03
C VAL A 54 43.28 -21.06 17.18
N LYS A 55 44.50 -21.06 16.61
CA LYS A 55 44.94 -19.99 15.69
C LYS A 55 44.04 -19.89 14.46
N LYS A 56 43.69 -21.03 13.84
CA LYS A 56 42.83 -21.06 12.65
C LYS A 56 41.43 -20.54 12.95
N THR A 57 40.86 -20.90 14.09
CA THR A 57 39.55 -20.41 14.54
C THR A 57 39.55 -18.90 14.76
N LYS A 58 40.61 -18.36 15.37
CA LYS A 58 40.76 -16.91 15.55
C LYS A 58 40.77 -16.17 14.19
N GLN A 59 41.55 -16.66 13.23
CA GLN A 59 41.59 -16.08 11.88
C GLN A 59 40.24 -16.15 11.17
N LEU A 60 39.50 -17.25 11.32
CA LEU A 60 38.18 -17.41 10.71
C LEU A 60 37.16 -16.43 11.31
N ASN A 61 37.20 -16.21 12.63
CA ASN A 61 36.34 -15.23 13.30
C ASN A 61 36.64 -13.80 12.83
N GLU A 62 37.91 -13.42 12.70
CA GLU A 62 38.31 -12.11 12.16
C GLU A 62 37.83 -11.90 10.71
N GLN A 63 37.87 -12.96 9.88
CA GLN A 63 37.33 -12.92 8.51
C GLN A 63 35.81 -12.76 8.50
N LYS A 64 35.11 -13.46 9.39
CA LYS A 64 33.65 -13.37 9.54
C LYS A 64 33.22 -11.96 9.94
N GLU A 65 33.87 -11.37 10.94
CA GLU A 65 33.55 -10.01 11.40
C GLU A 65 33.71 -8.97 10.27
N LYS A 66 34.77 -9.08 9.47
CA LYS A 66 34.97 -8.22 8.28
C LYS A 66 33.88 -8.40 7.24
N LEU A 67 33.42 -9.64 7.02
CA LEU A 67 32.34 -9.93 6.07
C LEU A 67 31.01 -9.36 6.56
N ASP A 68 30.68 -9.55 7.85
CA ASP A 68 29.45 -9.04 8.47
C ASP A 68 29.40 -7.49 8.41
N ALA A 69 30.53 -6.82 8.67
CA ALA A 69 30.64 -5.36 8.53
C ALA A 69 30.39 -4.87 7.09
N ASN A 70 30.92 -5.57 6.09
CA ASN A 70 30.69 -5.25 4.67
C ASN A 70 29.24 -5.46 4.26
N ILE A 71 28.60 -6.54 4.74
CA ILE A 71 27.19 -6.84 4.51
C ILE A 71 26.30 -5.73 5.09
N ASN A 72 26.54 -5.32 6.34
CA ASN A 72 25.81 -4.22 6.97
C ASN A 72 26.00 -2.90 6.20
N THR A 73 27.23 -2.60 5.78
CA THR A 73 27.53 -1.42 4.97
C THR A 73 26.80 -1.44 3.63
N TYR A 74 26.70 -2.60 2.98
CA TYR A 74 25.92 -2.77 1.75
C TYR A 74 24.43 -2.49 1.97
N PHE A 75 23.85 -3.03 3.05
CA PHE A 75 22.44 -2.80 3.36
C PHE A 75 22.12 -1.33 3.64
N GLU A 76 22.98 -0.63 4.39
CA GLU A 76 22.82 0.80 4.62
C GLU A 76 22.94 1.61 3.33
N LYS A 77 23.95 1.35 2.49
CA LYS A 77 24.09 2.01 1.17
C LYS A 77 22.89 1.74 0.26
N LYS A 78 22.38 0.50 0.26
CA LYS A 78 21.17 0.13 -0.51
C LYS A 78 19.95 0.92 -0.02
N LYS A 79 19.76 1.01 1.29
CA LYS A 79 18.67 1.77 1.93
C LYS A 79 18.77 3.26 1.62
N GLU A 80 19.97 3.84 1.68
CA GLU A 80 20.25 5.23 1.31
C GLU A 80 19.91 5.47 -0.18
N LEU A 81 20.29 4.54 -1.06
CA LEU A 81 19.98 4.65 -2.49
C LEU A 81 18.47 4.57 -2.76
N GLU A 82 17.75 3.71 -2.05
CA GLU A 82 16.29 3.62 -2.13
C GLU A 82 15.60 4.91 -1.64
N GLU A 83 16.14 5.57 -0.61
CA GLU A 83 15.67 6.88 -0.14
C GLU A 83 15.91 7.97 -1.17
N LYS A 84 17.12 8.05 -1.72
CA LYS A 84 17.48 8.98 -2.80
C LYS A 84 16.54 8.80 -4.00
N LYS A 85 16.30 7.55 -4.41
CA LYS A 85 15.34 7.22 -5.49
C LYS A 85 13.93 7.73 -5.17
N TYR A 86 13.41 7.46 -3.97
CA TYR A 86 12.10 7.93 -3.54
C TYR A 86 11.99 9.47 -3.61
N LEU A 87 13.01 10.18 -3.10
CA LEU A 87 13.06 11.64 -3.10
C LEU A 87 13.08 12.20 -4.52
N THR A 88 13.91 11.64 -5.42
CA THR A 88 14.00 12.10 -6.81
C THR A 88 12.67 11.90 -7.54
N ILE A 89 11.99 10.77 -7.35
CA ILE A 89 10.68 10.53 -7.97
C ILE A 89 9.64 11.53 -7.47
N ASN A 90 9.64 11.83 -6.17
CA ASN A 90 8.76 12.86 -5.62
C ASN A 90 9.03 14.23 -6.26
N GLN A 91 10.30 14.62 -6.40
CA GLN A 91 10.71 15.86 -7.07
C GLN A 91 10.26 15.90 -8.53
N ILE A 92 10.46 14.82 -9.30
CA ILE A 92 10.01 14.71 -10.69
C ILE A 92 8.49 14.82 -10.77
N SER A 93 7.75 14.18 -9.86
CA SER A 93 6.28 14.28 -9.87
C SER A 93 5.80 15.71 -9.56
N LYS A 94 6.44 16.40 -8.60
CA LYS A 94 6.21 17.84 -8.33
C LYS A 94 6.52 18.71 -9.57
N LEU A 95 7.59 18.40 -10.31
CA LEU A 95 7.94 19.08 -11.55
C LEU A 95 6.87 18.86 -12.63
N LYS A 96 6.44 17.62 -12.87
CA LYS A 96 5.37 17.29 -13.83
C LYS A 96 4.07 18.03 -13.52
N LYS A 97 3.71 18.14 -12.25
CA LYS A 97 2.54 18.90 -11.80
C LYS A 97 2.64 20.39 -12.14
N ARG A 98 3.81 21.01 -11.89
CA ARG A 98 4.06 22.41 -12.25
C ARG A 98 3.99 22.62 -13.77
N ILE A 99 4.60 21.73 -14.56
CA ILE A 99 4.53 21.77 -16.03
C ILE A 99 3.07 21.68 -16.51
N LYS A 100 2.25 20.80 -15.92
CA LYS A 100 0.82 20.69 -16.24
C LYS A 100 0.04 21.96 -15.93
N GLN A 101 0.33 22.62 -14.81
CA GLN A 101 -0.30 23.88 -14.42
C GLN A 101 0.09 25.03 -15.36
N GLU A 102 1.38 25.15 -15.70
CA GLU A 102 1.86 26.15 -16.65
C GLU A 102 1.26 25.96 -18.05
N ASN A 103 1.16 24.70 -18.51
CA ASN A 103 0.49 24.40 -19.78
C ASN A 103 -0.98 24.80 -19.80
N LYS A 104 -1.68 24.72 -18.65
CA LYS A 104 -3.06 25.21 -18.55
C LYS A 104 -3.13 26.73 -18.70
N LYS A 105 -2.24 27.47 -18.01
CA LYS A 105 -2.16 28.94 -18.12
C LYS A 105 -1.83 29.38 -19.53
N ILE A 106 -0.87 28.72 -20.19
CA ILE A 106 -0.53 28.99 -21.59
C ILE A 106 -1.76 28.82 -22.46
N LYS A 107 -2.48 27.69 -22.35
CA LYS A 107 -3.71 27.43 -23.09
C LYS A 107 -4.78 28.52 -22.88
N GLU A 108 -4.93 28.99 -21.65
CA GLU A 108 -5.84 30.10 -21.32
C GLU A 108 -5.40 31.39 -22.04
N GLN A 109 -4.11 31.74 -22.03
CA GLN A 109 -3.59 32.91 -22.73
C GLN A 109 -3.73 32.83 -24.26
N GLU A 110 -3.62 31.65 -24.86
CA GLU A 110 -3.85 31.51 -26.31
C GLU A 110 -5.31 31.75 -26.66
N ASN A 111 -6.23 31.19 -25.88
CA ASN A 111 -7.66 31.40 -26.06
C ASN A 111 -8.03 32.89 -25.93
N TYR A 112 -7.32 33.64 -25.09
CA TYR A 112 -7.47 35.11 -25.04
C TYR A 112 -6.91 35.79 -26.29
N LEU A 113 -5.70 35.43 -26.71
CA LEU A 113 -5.05 36.01 -27.89
C LEU A 113 -5.85 35.76 -29.18
N GLU A 114 -6.50 34.61 -29.32
CA GLU A 114 -7.37 34.27 -30.45
C GLU A 114 -8.61 35.16 -30.56
N LYS A 115 -9.07 35.73 -29.44
CA LYS A 115 -10.24 36.63 -29.41
C LYS A 115 -9.90 38.08 -29.79
N ILE A 116 -8.62 38.41 -29.95
CA ILE A 116 -8.17 39.79 -30.23
C ILE A 116 -8.06 40.01 -31.75
N PRO A 117 -8.82 40.94 -32.33
CA PRO A 117 -8.62 41.39 -33.71
C PRO A 117 -7.24 42.06 -33.87
N ASN A 118 -6.53 41.80 -34.98
CA ASN A 118 -5.16 42.32 -35.22
C ASN A 118 -4.15 41.96 -34.11
N LYS A 119 -4.24 40.75 -33.56
CA LYS A 119 -3.33 40.22 -32.53
C LYS A 119 -1.84 40.41 -32.88
N SER A 120 -1.06 40.84 -31.89
CA SER A 120 0.38 41.12 -32.01
C SER A 120 1.17 39.91 -32.52
N LEU A 121 1.97 40.10 -33.58
CA LEU A 121 2.84 39.06 -34.13
C LEU A 121 3.92 38.64 -33.13
N LYS A 122 4.44 39.58 -32.33
CA LYS A 122 5.39 39.30 -31.26
C LYS A 122 4.79 38.36 -30.23
N SER A 123 3.59 38.67 -29.73
CA SER A 123 2.90 37.85 -28.74
C SER A 123 2.56 36.45 -29.27
N GLN A 124 2.31 36.31 -30.58
CA GLN A 124 2.11 35.00 -31.21
C GLN A 124 3.41 34.18 -31.28
N ASN A 125 4.53 34.82 -31.60
CA ASN A 125 5.84 34.16 -31.65
C ASN A 125 6.30 33.75 -30.25
N ASP A 126 6.20 34.64 -29.26
CA ASP A 126 6.55 34.36 -27.87
C ASP A 126 5.76 33.15 -27.34
N LEU A 127 4.46 33.08 -27.63
CA LEU A 127 3.60 31.98 -27.20
C LEU A 127 3.97 30.65 -27.89
N LYS A 128 4.36 30.71 -29.17
CA LYS A 128 4.85 29.54 -29.92
C LYS A 128 6.17 29.02 -29.34
N GLU A 129 7.10 29.90 -28.99
CA GLU A 129 8.37 29.53 -28.36
C GLU A 129 8.14 28.90 -26.97
N ILE A 130 7.33 29.53 -26.12
CA ILE A 130 7.00 29.01 -24.79
C ILE A 130 6.37 27.62 -24.87
N LYS A 131 5.48 27.38 -25.85
CA LYS A 131 4.91 26.05 -26.11
C LYS A 131 5.96 25.01 -26.48
N GLN A 132 6.89 25.35 -27.38
CA GLN A 132 7.96 24.44 -27.78
C GLN A 132 8.86 24.10 -26.59
N VAL A 133 9.22 25.09 -25.78
CA VAL A 133 10.00 24.88 -24.55
C VAL A 133 9.26 23.95 -23.58
N ASN A 134 7.97 24.20 -23.33
CA ASN A 134 7.20 23.35 -22.43
C ASN A 134 6.94 21.95 -22.96
N GLN A 135 6.82 21.78 -24.29
CA GLN A 135 6.74 20.46 -24.91
C GLN A 135 8.02 19.66 -24.69
N LYS A 136 9.18 20.33 -24.82
CA LYS A 136 10.48 19.72 -24.52
C LYS A 136 10.63 19.38 -23.04
N LEU A 137 10.31 20.31 -22.13
CA LEU A 137 10.33 20.06 -20.69
C LEU A 137 9.43 18.89 -20.27
N LYS A 138 8.27 18.74 -20.93
CA LYS A 138 7.39 17.59 -20.70
C LYS A 138 8.05 16.29 -21.17
N ALA A 139 8.64 16.27 -22.37
CA ALA A 139 9.35 15.11 -22.90
C ALA A 139 10.52 14.70 -21.99
N ASP A 140 11.35 15.65 -21.57
CA ASP A 140 12.48 15.41 -20.67
C ASP A 140 12.02 14.87 -19.30
N ALA A 141 10.92 15.41 -18.76
CA ALA A 141 10.33 14.92 -17.52
C ALA A 141 9.71 13.52 -17.66
N ASP A 142 9.17 13.19 -18.84
CA ASP A 142 8.64 11.87 -19.16
C ASP A 142 9.77 10.84 -19.34
N GLU A 143 10.87 11.20 -19.98
CA GLU A 143 12.10 10.40 -20.09
C GLU A 143 12.74 10.14 -18.71
N LEU A 144 12.90 11.18 -17.89
CA LEU A 144 13.36 10.99 -16.50
C LEU A 144 12.42 10.09 -15.71
N GLY A 145 11.12 10.15 -15.97
CA GLY A 145 10.12 9.25 -15.37
C GLY A 145 10.28 7.80 -15.82
N SER A 146 10.64 7.54 -17.08
CA SER A 146 10.79 6.19 -17.64
C SER A 146 12.03 5.46 -17.07
N VAL A 147 13.06 6.19 -16.65
CA VAL A 147 14.21 5.64 -15.92
C VAL A 147 13.79 4.93 -14.62
N TYR A 148 12.60 5.24 -14.08
CA TYR A 148 12.04 4.60 -12.89
C TYR A 148 11.08 3.44 -13.18
N GLU A 149 10.93 3.00 -14.43
CA GLU A 149 10.16 1.80 -14.82
C GLU A 149 10.56 0.55 -14.04
N PHE A 150 11.81 0.45 -13.56
CA PHE A 150 12.22 -0.67 -12.71
C PHE A 150 11.37 -0.79 -11.43
N LEU A 151 10.74 0.29 -10.96
CA LEU A 151 9.83 0.29 -9.81
C LEU A 151 8.48 -0.36 -10.11
N LYS A 152 8.12 -0.57 -11.38
CA LYS A 152 6.98 -1.42 -11.72
C LYS A 152 7.19 -2.86 -11.24
N THR A 153 8.44 -3.30 -11.18
CA THR A 153 8.79 -4.68 -10.81
C THR A 153 9.06 -4.85 -9.32
N ARG A 154 9.08 -3.77 -8.51
CA ARG A 154 9.45 -3.84 -7.09
C ARG A 154 8.57 -2.97 -6.20
N PRO A 155 7.89 -3.55 -5.21
CA PRO A 155 7.14 -2.77 -4.23
C PRO A 155 8.11 -1.97 -3.35
N VAL A 156 7.70 -0.75 -3.02
CA VAL A 156 8.35 0.10 -2.02
C VAL A 156 7.55 -0.01 -0.74
N GLN A 157 8.16 -0.53 0.32
CA GLN A 157 7.47 -0.69 1.61
C GLN A 157 7.31 0.64 2.36
N ALA A 158 6.17 0.82 3.02
CA ALA A 158 5.93 1.93 3.90
C ALA A 158 6.87 1.89 5.12
N ARG A 159 7.29 3.06 5.60
CA ARG A 159 8.09 3.19 6.82
C ARG A 159 7.27 3.85 7.92
N TYR A 160 7.55 3.43 9.14
CA TYR A 160 6.79 3.82 10.32
C TYR A 160 7.72 4.16 11.48
N ASP A 161 7.30 5.15 12.26
CA ASP A 161 7.74 5.39 13.63
C ASP A 161 6.53 5.17 14.54
N GLY A 162 6.46 3.99 15.16
CA GLY A 162 5.24 3.51 15.82
C GLY A 162 4.03 3.46 14.87
N ASP A 163 2.99 4.25 15.20
CA ASP A 163 1.75 4.41 14.43
C ASP A 163 1.80 5.58 13.41
N VAL A 164 2.94 6.24 13.27
CA VAL A 164 3.15 7.34 12.32
C VAL A 164 3.82 6.80 11.07
N CYS A 165 3.12 6.86 9.94
CA CYS A 165 3.76 6.57 8.65
C CYS A 165 4.66 7.74 8.26
N THR A 166 5.96 7.49 8.16
CA THR A 166 6.99 8.47 7.79
C THR A 166 7.32 8.43 6.30
N ARG A 167 7.03 7.31 5.63
CA ARG A 167 7.15 7.17 4.17
C ARG A 167 6.04 6.28 3.62
N ILE A 168 5.31 6.78 2.63
CA ILE A 168 4.27 6.03 1.93
C ILE A 168 4.90 4.91 1.10
N GLY A 169 4.39 3.70 1.29
CA GLY A 169 4.70 2.55 0.44
C GLY A 169 3.77 2.48 -0.78
N PHE A 170 4.23 1.82 -1.84
CA PHE A 170 3.47 1.67 -3.08
C PHE A 170 3.99 0.49 -3.91
N PHE A 171 3.18 0.05 -4.86
CA PHE A 171 3.51 -0.99 -5.83
C PHE A 171 2.80 -0.71 -7.15
N TYR A 172 3.22 -1.35 -8.24
CA TYR A 172 2.53 -1.25 -9.52
C TYR A 172 1.56 -2.42 -9.64
N ASN A 173 0.26 -2.12 -9.81
CA ASN A 173 -0.80 -3.11 -9.80
C ASN A 173 -1.14 -3.64 -11.20
N ASP A 174 -1.99 -4.66 -11.26
CA ASP A 174 -2.40 -5.31 -12.51
C ASP A 174 -3.22 -4.40 -13.45
N ASN A 175 -3.71 -3.27 -12.92
CA ASN A 175 -4.38 -2.24 -13.72
C ASN A 175 -3.40 -1.19 -14.28
N GLU A 176 -2.11 -1.52 -14.31
CA GLU A 176 -1.04 -0.67 -14.81
C GLU A 176 -0.94 0.69 -14.09
N ARG A 177 -1.20 0.69 -12.78
CA ARG A 177 -1.20 1.91 -11.95
C ARG A 177 -0.31 1.75 -10.74
N TYR A 178 0.34 2.86 -10.34
CA TYR A 178 1.02 2.93 -9.05
C TYR A 178 -0.01 3.05 -7.95
N GLN A 179 -0.18 1.96 -7.20
CA GLN A 179 -1.09 1.83 -6.08
C GLN A 179 -0.37 2.02 -4.76
N ILE A 180 -1.00 2.75 -3.86
CA ILE A 180 -0.53 2.89 -2.49
C ILE A 180 -0.55 1.54 -1.75
N GLU A 181 0.48 1.26 -0.97
CA GLU A 181 0.46 0.14 -0.05
C GLU A 181 -0.56 0.42 1.07
N PRO A 182 -1.47 -0.52 1.39
CA PRO A 182 -2.39 -0.37 2.52
C PRO A 182 -1.65 -0.06 3.82
N PHE A 183 -2.09 0.98 4.52
CA PHE A 183 -1.53 1.36 5.81
C PHE A 183 -1.87 0.32 6.89
N LYS A 184 -1.02 0.25 7.93
CA LYS A 184 -1.33 -0.53 9.13
C LYS A 184 -2.66 -0.04 9.72
N LYS A 185 -3.48 -0.95 10.25
CA LYS A 185 -4.76 -0.61 10.90
C LYS A 185 -4.63 0.41 12.04
N SER A 186 -3.47 0.46 12.71
CA SER A 186 -3.20 1.40 13.80
C SER A 186 -2.70 2.78 13.35
N THR A 187 -2.46 3.00 12.04
CA THR A 187 -1.86 4.23 11.52
C THR A 187 -2.69 5.46 11.88
N LYS A 188 -2.09 6.36 12.68
CA LYS A 188 -2.71 7.60 13.19
C LYS A 188 -2.33 8.83 12.40
N GLN A 189 -1.21 8.78 11.69
CA GLN A 189 -0.68 9.91 10.94
C GLN A 189 0.03 9.42 9.68
N VAL A 190 -0.16 10.16 8.60
CA VAL A 190 0.51 9.94 7.32
C VAL A 190 1.33 11.17 6.91
N PRO A 191 2.23 11.06 5.92
CA PRO A 191 2.91 12.24 5.38
C PRO A 191 1.94 13.27 4.81
N LYS A 192 2.31 14.56 4.87
CA LYS A 192 1.49 15.69 4.39
C LYS A 192 1.19 15.65 2.90
N ASP A 193 2.18 15.23 2.11
CA ASP A 193 2.07 15.10 0.67
C ASP A 193 1.99 13.61 0.29
N ILE A 194 1.15 13.28 -0.69
CA ILE A 194 1.28 12.01 -1.43
C ILE A 194 2.19 12.19 -2.64
N PRO A 195 2.98 11.17 -3.01
CA PRO A 195 3.68 11.18 -4.28
C PRO A 195 2.69 11.32 -5.45
N SER A 196 2.91 12.28 -6.34
CA SER A 196 1.91 12.67 -7.34
C SER A 196 1.75 11.65 -8.48
N PHE A 197 2.63 10.65 -8.56
CA PHE A 197 2.52 9.53 -9.49
C PHE A 197 1.57 8.44 -9.00
N LEU A 198 1.13 8.48 -7.73
CA LEU A 198 0.13 7.54 -7.23
C LEU A 198 -1.23 7.88 -7.83
N THR A 199 -1.73 6.98 -8.67
CA THR A 199 -3.03 7.12 -9.33
C THR A 199 -4.07 6.17 -8.76
N ASP A 200 -3.68 5.33 -7.79
CA ASP A 200 -4.55 4.34 -7.19
C ASP A 200 -4.37 4.35 -5.65
N LEU A 201 -5.39 4.80 -4.94
CA LEU A 201 -5.43 4.82 -3.47
C LEU A 201 -6.24 3.66 -2.90
N SER A 202 -6.46 2.60 -3.69
CA SER A 202 -7.34 1.52 -3.29
C SER A 202 -6.84 0.87 -2.00
N TYR A 203 -7.78 0.71 -1.06
CA TYR A 203 -7.59 0.06 0.23
C TYR A 203 -6.59 0.73 1.18
N ALA A 204 -6.19 1.98 0.92
CA ALA A 204 -5.17 2.67 1.70
C ALA A 204 -5.42 2.59 3.22
N PHE A 205 -6.64 2.85 3.69
CA PHE A 205 -7.00 2.85 5.11
C PHE A 205 -8.02 1.75 5.46
N LYS A 206 -8.00 0.64 4.71
CA LYS A 206 -8.85 -0.52 5.00
C LYS A 206 -8.60 -1.00 6.44
N LYS A 207 -9.69 -1.20 7.19
CA LYS A 207 -9.68 -1.62 8.61
C LYS A 207 -8.96 -0.65 9.57
N ASN A 208 -8.74 0.61 9.20
CA ASN A 208 -8.11 1.57 10.11
C ASN A 208 -8.98 1.75 11.37
N GLU A 209 -8.35 1.65 12.54
CA GLU A 209 -9.01 1.63 13.85
C GLU A 209 -9.24 3.05 14.40
N ASN A 210 -8.56 4.05 13.84
CA ASN A 210 -8.60 5.43 14.31
C ASN A 210 -9.77 6.20 13.69
N LYS A 211 -10.39 7.07 14.50
CA LYS A 211 -11.44 7.99 14.00
C LYS A 211 -10.88 9.10 13.12
N LYS A 212 -9.67 9.57 13.38
CA LYS A 212 -9.01 10.62 12.61
C LYS A 212 -7.60 10.17 12.26
N ILE A 213 -7.19 10.43 11.03
CA ILE A 213 -5.82 10.23 10.55
C ILE A 213 -5.25 11.62 10.27
N ILE A 214 -4.13 11.96 10.88
CA ILE A 214 -3.50 13.27 10.74
C ILE A 214 -2.87 13.40 9.34
N ASN A 215 -3.09 14.55 8.70
CA ASN A 215 -2.55 15.02 7.41
C ASN A 215 -3.25 14.53 6.13
N ILE A 216 -4.15 13.56 6.19
CA ILE A 216 -4.85 13.03 5.00
C ILE A 216 -5.72 14.09 4.30
N GLU A 217 -6.22 15.08 5.06
CA GLU A 217 -7.00 16.20 4.52
C GLU A 217 -6.18 17.09 3.55
N ASN A 218 -4.85 17.08 3.66
CA ASN A 218 -3.96 17.89 2.82
C ASN A 218 -3.57 17.19 1.52
N TRP A 219 -3.98 15.93 1.33
CA TRP A 219 -3.61 15.15 0.17
C TRP A 219 -4.23 15.70 -1.10
N ILE A 220 -3.39 16.03 -2.08
CA ILE A 220 -3.86 16.47 -3.38
C ILE A 220 -4.04 15.27 -4.30
N ILE A 221 -5.29 14.85 -4.48
CA ILE A 221 -5.67 13.64 -5.23
C ILE A 221 -6.09 13.91 -6.68
N ASP A 222 -5.66 15.03 -7.27
CA ASP A 222 -6.10 15.49 -8.60
C ASP A 222 -5.90 14.46 -9.72
N ASP A 223 -4.90 13.58 -9.61
CA ASP A 223 -4.55 12.57 -10.63
C ASP A 223 -4.96 11.15 -10.21
N VAL A 224 -5.68 10.99 -9.09
CA VAL A 224 -6.15 9.70 -8.59
C VAL A 224 -7.34 9.21 -9.41
N ILE A 225 -7.25 7.95 -9.85
CA ILE A 225 -8.24 7.24 -10.68
C ILE A 225 -9.07 6.27 -9.83
N SER A 226 -8.51 5.69 -8.77
CA SER A 226 -9.21 4.74 -7.90
C SER A 226 -9.08 5.11 -6.42
N ILE A 227 -10.20 5.08 -5.71
CA ILE A 227 -10.28 5.14 -4.24
C ILE A 227 -11.04 3.91 -3.71
N GLU A 228 -11.01 2.80 -4.46
CA GLU A 228 -11.73 1.58 -4.10
C GLU A 228 -11.38 1.10 -2.69
N GLY A 229 -12.39 0.90 -1.85
CA GLY A 229 -12.19 0.34 -0.52
C GLY A 229 -11.33 1.19 0.41
N ILE A 230 -11.06 2.46 0.08
CA ILE A 230 -10.09 3.31 0.79
C ILE A 230 -10.33 3.35 2.30
N PHE A 231 -11.58 3.37 2.75
CA PHE A 231 -11.98 3.34 4.17
C PHE A 231 -12.82 2.11 4.54
N SER A 232 -12.73 1.02 3.75
CA SER A 232 -13.49 -0.20 3.99
C SER A 232 -13.19 -0.78 5.37
N ASN A 233 -14.23 -1.08 6.15
CA ASN A 233 -14.17 -1.59 7.53
C ASN A 233 -13.42 -0.66 8.51
N SER A 234 -13.32 0.64 8.22
CA SER A 234 -12.59 1.60 9.06
C SER A 234 -13.50 2.37 10.02
N ASN A 235 -12.90 2.92 11.07
CA ASN A 235 -13.57 3.80 12.03
C ASN A 235 -13.46 5.29 11.67
N VAL A 236 -12.96 5.61 10.48
CA VAL A 236 -12.64 6.99 10.08
C VAL A 236 -13.90 7.86 10.04
N ASN A 237 -13.80 9.00 10.72
CA ASN A 237 -14.82 10.04 10.91
C ASN A 237 -14.10 11.39 10.93
N MET A 238 -13.81 11.91 9.73
CA MET A 238 -13.15 13.21 9.55
C MET A 238 -13.57 13.87 8.23
N ASN A 239 -13.34 15.17 8.12
CA ASN A 239 -13.69 15.97 6.95
C ASN A 239 -12.71 15.72 5.78
N LEU A 240 -13.25 15.34 4.61
CA LEU A 240 -12.52 15.14 3.35
C LEU A 240 -13.16 15.93 2.19
N ASN A 241 -13.83 17.05 2.49
CA ASN A 241 -14.64 17.80 1.53
C ASN A 241 -13.79 18.47 0.43
N ASP A 242 -12.52 18.75 0.73
CA ASP A 242 -11.61 19.47 -0.17
C ASP A 242 -10.89 18.55 -1.17
N TRP A 243 -11.16 17.25 -1.09
CA TRP A 243 -10.67 16.29 -2.07
C TRP A 243 -11.32 16.52 -3.44
N ASN A 244 -10.49 16.78 -4.44
CA ASN A 244 -10.93 16.91 -5.82
C ASN A 244 -11.05 15.53 -6.48
N THR A 245 -12.25 14.95 -6.49
CA THR A 245 -12.51 13.61 -7.02
C THR A 245 -12.82 13.56 -8.53
N LYS A 246 -12.68 14.67 -9.27
CA LYS A 246 -13.14 14.77 -10.67
C LYS A 246 -12.58 13.72 -11.63
N ASN A 247 -11.40 13.17 -11.34
CA ASN A 247 -10.73 12.18 -12.16
C ASN A 247 -10.91 10.74 -11.65
N VAL A 248 -11.59 10.57 -10.51
CA VAL A 248 -11.86 9.26 -9.93
C VAL A 248 -12.87 8.52 -10.81
N ILE A 249 -12.51 7.29 -11.18
CA ILE A 249 -13.32 6.38 -12.00
C ILE A 249 -13.93 5.28 -11.12
N ASN A 250 -13.19 4.81 -10.10
CA ASN A 250 -13.59 3.68 -9.26
C ASN A 250 -13.73 4.12 -7.79
N MET A 251 -14.96 4.01 -7.26
CA MET A 251 -15.32 4.28 -5.86
C MET A 251 -15.93 3.05 -5.16
N LYS A 252 -15.76 1.84 -5.73
CA LYS A 252 -16.25 0.59 -5.14
C LYS A 252 -15.88 0.49 -3.66
N ARG A 253 -16.83 0.16 -2.80
CA ARG A 253 -16.60 -0.10 -1.36
C ARG A 253 -15.86 1.00 -0.60
N ALA A 254 -15.78 2.23 -1.11
CA ALA A 254 -14.96 3.29 -0.51
C ALA A 254 -15.24 3.47 0.99
N PHE A 255 -16.49 3.30 1.42
CA PHE A 255 -16.92 3.36 2.82
C PHE A 255 -17.58 2.07 3.32
N TYR A 256 -17.40 0.93 2.63
CA TYR A 256 -18.03 -0.34 2.99
C TYR A 256 -17.80 -0.71 4.46
N ASN A 257 -18.86 -0.96 5.22
CA ASN A 257 -18.83 -1.33 6.64
C ASN A 257 -17.98 -0.38 7.51
N SER A 258 -17.92 0.91 7.16
CA SER A 258 -17.24 1.93 7.97
C SER A 258 -18.19 2.54 9.00
N SER A 259 -17.64 3.09 10.09
CA SER A 259 -18.39 3.84 11.11
C SER A 259 -18.82 5.24 10.62
N PHE A 260 -19.24 5.31 9.35
CA PHE A 260 -19.29 6.45 8.45
C PHE A 260 -19.80 7.77 9.06
N CYS A 261 -18.91 8.76 9.04
CA CYS A 261 -19.25 10.19 9.07
C CYS A 261 -18.04 10.98 8.47
N CYS A 262 -17.73 10.77 7.20
CA CYS A 262 -16.59 11.41 6.54
C CYS A 262 -16.87 12.86 6.10
N GLY A 263 -17.28 13.74 7.03
CA GLY A 263 -17.63 15.14 6.70
C GLY A 263 -18.80 15.26 5.72
N ASP A 264 -18.80 16.32 4.93
CA ASP A 264 -19.80 16.62 3.88
C ASP A 264 -19.22 16.37 2.48
N ILE A 265 -19.23 15.10 2.06
CA ILE A 265 -18.78 14.66 0.73
C ILE A 265 -19.72 15.09 -0.41
N SER A 266 -20.72 15.93 -0.14
CA SER A 266 -21.65 16.40 -1.16
C SER A 266 -20.96 17.20 -2.28
N LYS A 267 -19.76 17.73 -2.01
CA LYS A 267 -18.92 18.46 -2.98
C LYS A 267 -18.09 17.56 -3.92
N TRP A 268 -18.02 16.25 -3.67
CA TRP A 268 -17.27 15.35 -4.54
C TRP A 268 -17.84 15.35 -5.96
N ASP A 269 -16.95 15.41 -6.96
CA ASP A 269 -17.32 15.31 -8.36
C ASP A 269 -17.32 13.84 -8.79
N THR A 270 -18.50 13.31 -9.12
CA THR A 270 -18.69 11.92 -9.56
C THR A 270 -18.92 11.75 -11.06
N SER A 271 -18.83 12.82 -11.86
CA SER A 271 -19.19 12.83 -13.28
C SER A 271 -18.38 11.88 -14.18
N ASN A 272 -17.25 11.39 -13.68
CA ASN A 272 -16.38 10.41 -14.34
C ASN A 272 -16.37 9.02 -13.68
N VAL A 273 -17.12 8.85 -12.59
CA VAL A 273 -17.20 7.57 -11.89
C VAL A 273 -17.99 6.58 -12.72
N LEU A 274 -17.44 5.38 -12.87
CA LEU A 274 -18.07 4.26 -13.56
C LEU A 274 -18.57 3.19 -12.57
N TYR A 275 -17.97 3.13 -11.38
CA TYR A 275 -18.15 2.04 -10.43
C TYR A 275 -18.33 2.55 -9.00
N MET A 276 -19.46 2.23 -8.37
CA MET A 276 -19.82 2.63 -7.00
C MET A 276 -20.39 1.48 -6.15
N GLU A 277 -20.13 0.23 -6.53
CA GLU A 277 -20.68 -0.94 -5.85
C GLU A 277 -20.35 -0.93 -4.36
N GLU A 278 -21.37 -1.16 -3.53
CA GLU A 278 -21.28 -1.28 -2.08
C GLU A 278 -20.64 -0.07 -1.38
N MET A 279 -20.59 1.10 -2.03
CA MET A 279 -19.86 2.27 -1.53
C MET A 279 -20.28 2.67 -0.10
N PHE A 280 -21.58 2.65 0.20
CA PHE A 280 -22.15 2.93 1.52
C PHE A 280 -22.89 1.72 2.12
N SER A 281 -22.50 0.51 1.76
CA SER A 281 -23.06 -0.70 2.36
C SER A 281 -22.61 -0.81 3.82
N ARG A 282 -23.54 -1.11 4.73
CA ARG A 282 -23.33 -1.35 6.18
C ARG A 282 -22.73 -0.17 6.95
N VAL A 283 -23.09 1.06 6.59
CA VAL A 283 -22.53 2.27 7.22
C VAL A 283 -23.39 2.89 8.31
N GLY A 284 -24.51 2.25 8.67
CA GLY A 284 -25.44 2.76 9.68
C GLY A 284 -26.39 3.81 9.10
N THR A 285 -26.15 5.10 9.34
CA THR A 285 -27.04 6.20 8.92
C THR A 285 -26.31 7.26 8.10
N ILE A 286 -26.89 7.62 6.96
CA ILE A 286 -26.38 8.62 6.02
C ILE A 286 -27.33 9.82 6.03
N LYS A 287 -26.86 10.95 6.57
CA LYS A 287 -27.61 12.22 6.66
C LYS A 287 -27.18 13.27 5.64
N ILE A 288 -26.11 13.00 4.90
CA ILE A 288 -25.57 13.91 3.90
C ILE A 288 -26.53 13.96 2.72
N ASP A 289 -26.80 15.18 2.25
CA ASP A 289 -27.53 15.36 1.00
C ASP A 289 -26.59 15.07 -0.18
N LEU A 290 -26.95 14.08 -1.00
CA LEU A 290 -26.22 13.71 -2.21
C LEU A 290 -26.85 14.35 -3.48
N SER A 291 -27.84 15.23 -3.28
CA SER A 291 -28.54 16.03 -4.28
C SER A 291 -28.10 17.50 -4.32
N THR A 292 -26.80 17.81 -4.12
CA THR A 292 -26.34 19.19 -3.87
C THR A 292 -25.65 19.92 -5.03
N LYS A 293 -25.08 19.23 -6.02
CA LYS A 293 -24.26 19.87 -7.07
C LYS A 293 -25.11 20.39 -8.23
N GLN A 294 -25.21 21.72 -8.41
CA GLN A 294 -25.80 22.32 -9.61
C GLN A 294 -24.95 22.02 -10.86
N ALA A 295 -25.35 21.01 -11.64
CA ALA A 295 -24.81 20.71 -12.95
C ALA A 295 -25.71 21.34 -14.02
N THR A 296 -25.13 22.14 -14.92
CA THR A 296 -25.82 22.67 -16.10
C THR A 296 -25.37 21.87 -17.31
N LYS A 297 -26.27 21.08 -17.90
CA LYS A 297 -26.05 20.50 -19.22
C LYS A 297 -26.64 21.44 -20.25
N THR A 298 -25.85 21.80 -21.26
CA THR A 298 -26.23 22.75 -22.32
C THR A 298 -26.57 22.06 -23.64
N VAL A 299 -26.23 20.77 -23.80
CA VAL A 299 -26.40 20.01 -25.06
C VAL A 299 -26.76 18.54 -24.79
N TYR A 300 -27.83 18.04 -25.41
CA TYR A 300 -28.26 16.63 -25.37
C TYR A 300 -28.10 16.04 -26.76
N GLN A 301 -27.70 14.77 -26.84
CA GLN A 301 -27.66 14.04 -28.10
C GLN A 301 -28.87 13.12 -28.16
N ASP A 302 -29.73 13.32 -29.16
CA ASP A 302 -30.91 12.46 -29.35
C ASP A 302 -30.54 11.07 -29.91
N LEU A 303 -31.55 10.21 -30.06
CA LEU A 303 -31.41 8.84 -30.58
C LEU A 303 -30.88 8.77 -32.03
N LEU A 304 -30.85 9.90 -32.74
CA LEU A 304 -30.35 10.04 -34.11
C LEU A 304 -28.96 10.68 -34.16
N GLY A 305 -28.37 11.01 -33.00
CA GLY A 305 -27.05 11.61 -32.91
C GLY A 305 -27.05 13.14 -32.98
N THR A 306 -28.20 13.81 -33.01
CA THR A 306 -28.32 15.26 -33.15
C THR A 306 -28.05 15.97 -31.83
N LEU A 307 -27.19 16.99 -31.83
CA LEU A 307 -26.90 17.83 -30.66
C LEU A 307 -27.95 18.94 -30.50
N ILE A 308 -28.81 18.80 -29.51
CA ILE A 308 -29.88 19.76 -29.20
C ILE A 308 -29.46 20.65 -28.03
N PRO A 309 -29.40 21.99 -28.22
CA PRO A 309 -29.12 22.91 -27.12
C PRO A 309 -30.32 22.99 -26.17
N TYR A 310 -30.08 22.75 -24.89
CA TYR A 310 -31.10 22.82 -23.83
C TYR A 310 -30.40 23.14 -22.50
N LYS A 311 -31.02 23.95 -21.64
CA LYS A 311 -30.46 24.27 -20.32
C LYS A 311 -31.28 23.57 -19.25
N ILE A 312 -30.75 22.48 -18.69
CA ILE A 312 -31.31 21.90 -17.46
C ILE A 312 -30.26 22.00 -16.35
N THR A 313 -30.68 22.61 -15.26
CA THR A 313 -29.97 22.63 -13.97
C THR A 313 -30.45 21.45 -13.14
N TRP A 314 -29.56 20.52 -12.84
CA TRP A 314 -29.80 19.42 -11.91
C TRP A 314 -28.95 19.67 -10.66
N THR A 315 -29.46 19.40 -9.46
CA THR A 315 -28.66 19.39 -8.23
C THR A 315 -28.38 17.95 -7.81
N ALA A 316 -27.19 17.39 -8.09
CA ALA A 316 -26.80 16.05 -7.61
C ALA A 316 -25.34 15.64 -7.89
N TRP A 317 -24.88 14.61 -7.16
CA TRP A 317 -23.87 13.69 -7.68
C TRP A 317 -24.26 13.25 -9.09
N ASP A 318 -23.42 13.56 -10.09
CA ASP A 318 -23.65 13.16 -11.47
C ASP A 318 -23.29 11.67 -11.61
N VAL A 319 -24.32 10.84 -11.70
CA VAL A 319 -24.19 9.38 -11.85
C VAL A 319 -24.47 8.91 -13.27
N TRP A 320 -24.56 9.82 -14.26
CA TRP A 320 -24.89 9.46 -15.64
C TRP A 320 -23.95 8.42 -16.23
N LYS A 321 -22.65 8.49 -15.91
CA LYS A 321 -21.66 7.54 -16.45
C LYS A 321 -21.54 6.25 -15.64
N VAL A 322 -22.21 6.14 -14.50
CA VAL A 322 -22.06 4.97 -13.62
C VAL A 322 -22.66 3.76 -14.32
N LEU A 323 -21.85 2.72 -14.43
CA LEU A 323 -22.22 1.44 -15.04
C LEU A 323 -22.70 0.44 -13.99
N SER A 324 -22.14 0.49 -12.78
CA SER A 324 -22.51 -0.41 -11.68
C SER A 324 -22.59 0.32 -10.34
N MET A 325 -23.69 0.06 -9.62
CA MET A 325 -24.03 0.68 -8.34
C MET A 325 -24.63 -0.33 -7.35
N LYS A 326 -24.40 -1.63 -7.61
CA LYS A 326 -24.91 -2.75 -6.84
C LYS A 326 -24.70 -2.54 -5.34
N ASP A 327 -25.77 -2.74 -4.58
CA ASP A 327 -25.76 -2.76 -3.11
C ASP A 327 -25.21 -1.48 -2.45
N ILE A 328 -25.27 -0.33 -3.14
CA ILE A 328 -24.69 0.95 -2.68
C ILE A 328 -25.12 1.35 -1.26
N PHE A 329 -26.36 1.04 -0.84
CA PHE A 329 -26.89 1.35 0.51
C PHE A 329 -27.31 0.10 1.30
N LEU A 330 -26.84 -1.09 0.90
CA LEU A 330 -27.20 -2.35 1.56
C LEU A 330 -26.99 -2.27 3.09
N ASN A 331 -28.03 -2.53 3.88
CA ASN A 331 -28.02 -2.43 5.35
C ASN A 331 -27.63 -1.05 5.91
N SER A 332 -27.93 0.03 5.18
CA SER A 332 -27.73 1.41 5.60
C SER A 332 -29.04 2.21 5.50
N SER A 333 -29.23 3.19 6.38
CA SER A 333 -30.36 4.11 6.36
C SER A 333 -29.97 5.42 5.66
N PHE A 334 -30.63 5.78 4.57
CA PHE A 334 -30.41 7.04 3.83
C PHE A 334 -31.61 7.98 3.97
N TYR A 335 -31.36 9.23 4.37
CA TYR A 335 -32.41 10.23 4.64
C TYR A 335 -32.56 11.32 3.56
N GLY A 336 -31.62 11.41 2.60
CA GLY A 336 -31.69 12.36 1.48
C GLY A 336 -32.61 11.94 0.34
N SER A 337 -32.76 12.78 -0.67
CA SER A 337 -33.43 12.42 -1.93
C SER A 337 -32.41 11.90 -2.95
N LEU A 338 -32.84 11.04 -3.88
CA LEU A 338 -32.10 10.61 -5.07
C LEU A 338 -32.84 11.00 -6.36
N ASN A 339 -33.90 11.79 -6.26
CA ASN A 339 -34.81 12.09 -7.39
C ASN A 339 -34.16 12.85 -8.55
N THR A 340 -32.99 13.43 -8.32
CA THR A 340 -32.18 14.13 -9.33
C THR A 340 -31.15 13.23 -10.01
N TRP A 341 -30.96 11.99 -9.57
CA TRP A 341 -30.01 11.06 -10.18
C TRP A 341 -30.53 10.55 -11.52
N ASN A 342 -29.64 10.46 -12.51
CA ASN A 342 -29.93 9.88 -13.82
C ASN A 342 -29.28 8.50 -13.93
N VAL A 343 -30.08 7.46 -13.78
CA VAL A 343 -29.60 6.07 -13.57
C VAL A 343 -29.71 5.18 -14.82
N ARG A 344 -29.95 5.76 -16.00
CA ARG A 344 -30.24 5.02 -17.25
C ARG A 344 -29.11 4.11 -17.73
N ASN A 345 -27.85 4.46 -17.46
CA ASN A 345 -26.68 3.74 -17.97
C ASN A 345 -26.20 2.62 -17.05
N ILE A 346 -26.90 2.37 -15.94
CA ILE A 346 -26.54 1.31 -15.00
C ILE A 346 -26.97 -0.03 -15.58
N THR A 347 -26.04 -0.99 -15.63
CA THR A 347 -26.20 -2.30 -16.28
C THR A 347 -26.24 -3.46 -15.28
N ASP A 348 -26.52 -3.20 -14.00
CA ASP A 348 -26.53 -4.22 -12.96
C ASP A 348 -27.59 -5.32 -13.27
N THR A 349 -27.19 -6.58 -13.21
CA THR A 349 -27.92 -7.74 -13.78
C THR A 349 -29.24 -8.12 -13.09
N TYR A 350 -29.70 -7.37 -12.09
CA TYR A 350 -30.98 -7.61 -11.44
C TYR A 350 -31.74 -6.28 -11.27
N ASP A 351 -32.64 -5.96 -12.19
CA ASP A 351 -33.46 -4.73 -12.25
C ASP A 351 -34.46 -4.53 -11.07
N PHE A 352 -33.97 -4.58 -9.83
CA PHE A 352 -34.75 -4.27 -8.63
C PHE A 352 -33.97 -3.32 -7.73
N TRP A 353 -33.90 -2.04 -8.15
CA TRP A 353 -33.37 -0.92 -7.36
C TRP A 353 -33.85 -0.91 -5.88
N PRO A 354 -35.10 -1.30 -5.54
CA PRO A 354 -35.52 -1.44 -4.14
C PRO A 354 -34.73 -2.50 -3.34
N LYS A 355 -34.28 -3.58 -3.98
CA LYS A 355 -33.48 -4.64 -3.35
C LYS A 355 -32.01 -4.26 -3.19
N TYR A 356 -31.49 -3.34 -4.02
CA TYR A 356 -30.10 -2.85 -3.92
C TYR A 356 -29.95 -1.75 -2.87
N ILE A 357 -30.98 -0.93 -2.71
CA ILE A 357 -30.97 0.14 -1.72
C ILE A 357 -31.44 -0.36 -0.34
N GLN A 358 -32.22 -1.45 -0.28
CA GLN A 358 -32.72 -2.10 0.96
C GLN A 358 -33.28 -1.16 2.02
N LEU A 359 -33.82 -0.02 1.61
CA LEU A 359 -34.54 0.87 2.50
C LEU A 359 -35.96 0.29 2.65
N LYS A 360 -36.26 -0.25 3.84
CA LYS A 360 -37.58 -0.82 4.18
C LYS A 360 -38.75 0.11 3.83
N TRP A 361 -38.49 1.43 3.80
CA TRP A 361 -39.40 2.46 3.28
C TRP A 361 -38.58 3.56 2.63
N PHE A 362 -38.77 3.81 1.32
CA PHE A 362 -38.23 4.97 0.63
C PHE A 362 -39.31 5.61 -0.22
N ALA A 363 -39.74 6.83 0.13
CA ALA A 363 -40.88 7.48 -0.49
C ALA A 363 -40.67 7.70 -2.00
N LYS A 364 -41.72 7.48 -2.82
CA LYS A 364 -41.66 7.59 -4.30
C LYS A 364 -40.95 8.84 -4.78
N TRP A 365 -41.29 10.00 -4.21
CA TRP A 365 -40.76 11.30 -4.61
C TRP A 365 -39.24 11.45 -4.38
N ARG A 366 -38.62 10.56 -3.59
CA ARG A 366 -37.17 10.49 -3.35
C ARG A 366 -36.44 9.61 -4.36
N TRP A 367 -37.12 8.79 -5.18
CA TRP A 367 -36.48 7.88 -6.14
C TRP A 367 -36.06 8.60 -7.44
N PRO A 368 -34.98 8.15 -8.11
CA PRO A 368 -34.66 8.56 -9.48
C PRO A 368 -35.84 8.30 -10.42
N LYS A 369 -36.14 9.24 -11.31
CA LYS A 369 -37.32 9.14 -12.20
C LYS A 369 -37.16 8.17 -13.37
N ASN A 370 -35.97 7.65 -13.61
CA ASN A 370 -35.60 6.93 -14.83
C ASN A 370 -34.90 5.59 -14.57
N THR A 371 -35.33 4.89 -13.53
CA THR A 371 -34.91 3.50 -13.26
C THR A 371 -35.37 2.57 -14.38
N ASN A 372 -34.47 1.71 -14.89
CA ASN A 372 -34.81 0.71 -15.92
C ASN A 372 -35.67 -0.47 -15.37
N GLY A 373 -35.84 -0.57 -14.05
CA GLY A 373 -36.72 -1.55 -13.39
C GLY A 373 -38.17 -1.07 -13.21
N ARG A 374 -39.07 -1.99 -12.80
CA ARG A 374 -40.49 -1.67 -12.51
C ARG A 374 -40.60 -0.62 -11.40
N ASP A 375 -41.53 0.33 -11.55
CA ASP A 375 -41.88 1.35 -10.54
C ASP A 375 -42.02 0.68 -9.15
N PRO A 376 -41.50 1.26 -8.04
CA PRO A 376 -41.55 0.70 -6.68
C PRO A 376 -42.89 0.12 -6.17
N TYR A 377 -44.01 0.32 -6.87
CA TYR A 377 -45.35 -0.19 -6.56
C TYR A 377 -45.51 -1.72 -6.61
N PHE A 378 -44.50 -2.50 -7.00
CA PHE A 378 -44.66 -3.97 -7.00
C PHE A 378 -45.07 -4.52 -5.61
N TRP A 379 -44.82 -3.78 -4.52
CA TRP A 379 -45.17 -4.18 -3.16
C TRP A 379 -46.30 -3.38 -2.49
N GLU A 380 -46.85 -2.32 -3.09
CA GLU A 380 -48.01 -1.61 -2.51
C GLU A 380 -49.30 -2.47 -2.55
N ASN A 381 -49.36 -3.49 -3.42
CA ASN A 381 -50.45 -4.48 -3.43
C ASN A 381 -50.20 -5.70 -2.52
N PHE A 382 -49.06 -5.75 -1.83
CA PHE A 382 -48.82 -6.70 -0.76
C PHE A 382 -48.71 -5.93 0.55
N SER A 383 -49.86 -5.43 1.02
CA SER A 383 -50.00 -5.13 2.44
C SER A 383 -49.58 -6.39 3.21
N PRO A 384 -48.70 -6.30 4.21
CA PRO A 384 -48.68 -7.34 5.22
C PRO A 384 -50.07 -7.26 5.85
N VAL A 385 -50.92 -8.22 5.50
CA VAL A 385 -52.02 -8.60 6.39
C VAL A 385 -51.32 -8.85 7.72
N ILE A 386 -51.70 -8.06 8.71
CA ILE A 386 -51.35 -8.25 10.11
C ILE A 386 -51.59 -9.73 10.43
N LEU A 387 -50.52 -10.47 10.65
CA LEU A 387 -50.51 -11.74 11.37
C LEU A 387 -49.22 -11.82 12.20
#